data_AF-A0A9X2JAQ4-F1
#
_entry.id   AF-A0A9X2JAQ4-F1
#
_cell.length_a   1.000
_cell.length_b   1.000
_cell.length_c   1.000
_cell.angle_alpha   90.00
_cell.angle_beta   90.00
_cell.angle_gamma   90.00
#
_symmetry.space_group_name_H-M   'P 1'
#
loop_
_entity.id
_entity.type
_entity.pdbx_description
1 polymer ?
#
loop_
_entity_poly.entity_id
_entity_poly.type
_entity_poly.pdbx_seq_one_letter_code
_entity_poly.pdbx_strand_id
1 'polypeptide(L)' 'MGNLSRKKFIFSGISLAAIIAFFKWDNPPKEKKNVTKTVKFLTQDGKLVEIDMDKLPTTAKTATKEDVQNWVKK' A
#
# COMPACT_ATOMS: atom_id res chain seq x y z
N MET A 1 21.56 39.55 -21.73
CA MET A 1 20.69 38.55 -21.06
C MET A 1 20.15 39.17 -19.80
N GLY A 2 18.84 39.38 -19.74
CA GLY A 2 18.20 40.42 -18.94
C GLY A 2 18.28 40.23 -17.43
N ASN A 3 18.39 41.35 -16.71
CA ASN A 3 18.16 41.46 -15.28
C ASN A 3 16.76 40.94 -14.94
N LEU A 4 16.65 39.66 -14.52
CA LEU A 4 15.42 39.16 -13.92
C LEU A 4 15.17 39.98 -12.65
N SER A 5 14.20 40.88 -12.72
CA SER A 5 13.71 41.61 -11.56
C SER A 5 13.33 40.59 -10.49
N ARG A 6 13.99 40.63 -9.33
CA ARG A 6 13.80 39.70 -8.21
C ARG A 6 12.32 39.55 -7.84
N LYS A 7 11.55 40.63 -7.99
CA LYS A 7 10.10 40.63 -7.78
C LYS A 7 9.37 39.69 -8.74
N LYS A 8 9.72 39.69 -10.03
CA LYS A 8 9.13 38.79 -11.04
C LYS A 8 9.49 37.32 -10.77
N PHE A 9 10.68 37.05 -10.26
CA PHE A 9 11.08 35.71 -9.85
C PHE A 9 10.29 35.22 -8.64
N ILE A 10 10.12 36.05 -7.62
CA ILE A 10 9.33 35.71 -6.43
C ILE A 10 7.85 35.50 -6.80
N PHE A 11 7.26 36.40 -7.60
CA PHE A 11 5.87 36.26 -8.03
C PHE A 11 5.63 35.01 -8.89
N SER A 12 6.56 34.67 -9.79
CA SER A 12 6.46 33.42 -10.58
C SER A 12 6.62 32.18 -9.71
N GLY A 13 7.51 32.20 -8.72
CA GLY A 13 7.67 31.12 -7.74
C GLY A 13 6.40 30.89 -6.90
N ILE A 14 5.79 31.96 -6.39
CA ILE A 14 4.54 31.88 -5.60
C ILE A 14 3.39 31.36 -6.46
N SER A 15 3.27 31.84 -7.70
CA SER A 15 2.22 31.38 -8.63
C SER A 15 2.35 29.89 -8.94
N LEU A 16 3.57 29.40 -9.20
CA LEU A 16 3.81 27.98 -9.44
C LEU A 16 3.53 27.13 -8.20
N ALA A 17 3.95 27.59 -7.02
CA ALA A 17 3.70 26.91 -5.75
C ALA A 17 2.20 26.80 -5.44
N ALA A 18 1.41 27.82 -5.72
CA ALA A 18 -0.05 27.82 -5.52
C ALA A 18 -0.75 26.77 -6.39
N ILE A 19 -0.34 26.64 -7.66
CA ILE A 19 -0.88 25.62 -8.58
C ILE A 19 -0.53 24.22 -8.07
N ILE A 20 0.74 23.99 -7.70
CA ILE A 20 1.18 22.69 -7.17
C ILE A 20 0.43 22.34 -5.87
N ALA A 21 0.22 23.31 -4.97
CA ALA A 21 -0.53 23.11 -3.74
C ALA A 21 -1.99 22.74 -4.00
N PHE A 22 -2.66 23.41 -4.95
CA PHE A 22 -4.04 23.11 -5.35
C PHE A 22 -4.17 21.68 -5.90
N PHE A 23 -3.27 21.25 -6.78
CA PHE A 23 -3.30 19.89 -7.34
C PHE A 23 -2.84 18.80 -6.34
N LYS A 24 -1.96 19.12 -5.40
CA LYS A 24 -1.56 18.18 -4.32
C LYS A 24 -2.61 18.08 -3.21
N TRP A 25 -3.47 19.08 -3.04
CA TRP A 25 -4.55 19.03 -2.05
C TRP A 25 -5.58 17.93 -2.36
N ASP A 26 -5.89 17.74 -3.64
CA ASP A 26 -6.86 16.72 -4.09
C ASP A 26 -6.29 15.29 -4.15
N ASN A 27 -4.97 15.16 -3.97
CA ASN A 27 -4.28 13.88 -3.87
C ASN A 27 -3.35 13.91 -2.65
N PRO A 28 -3.89 13.77 -1.41
CA PRO A 28 -3.04 13.50 -0.27
C PRO A 28 -2.16 12.30 -0.63
N PRO A 29 -0.83 12.37 -0.41
CA PRO A 29 0.02 11.21 -0.63
C PRO A 29 -0.64 10.08 0.14
N LYS A 30 -1.09 9.05 -0.58
CA LYS A 30 -1.54 7.82 0.04
C LYS A 30 -0.37 7.43 0.91
N GLU A 31 -0.47 7.65 2.22
CA GLU A 31 0.43 7.01 3.15
C GLU A 31 0.40 5.57 2.69
N LYS A 32 1.54 5.09 2.23
CA LYS A 32 1.76 3.66 2.18
C LYS A 32 1.71 3.29 3.64
N LYS A 33 0.49 3.09 4.15
CA LYS A 33 0.22 2.30 5.32
C LYS A 33 0.75 0.93 4.91
N ASN A 34 2.07 0.77 5.07
CA ASN A 34 2.72 -0.48 5.37
C ASN A 34 2.20 -0.89 6.76
N VAL A 35 0.88 -1.00 6.88
CA VAL A 35 0.27 -1.92 7.82
C VAL A 35 0.51 -3.22 7.09
N THR A 36 1.68 -3.81 7.34
CA THR A 36 1.96 -5.19 7.00
C THR A 36 0.73 -5.95 7.45
N LYS A 37 -0.12 -6.35 6.50
CA LYS A 37 -1.40 -6.98 6.84
C LYS A 37 -1.01 -8.36 7.31
N THR A 38 -0.86 -8.51 8.61
CA THR A 38 -0.63 -9.82 9.22
C THR A 38 -1.97 -10.54 9.32
N VAL A 39 -2.00 -11.78 8.83
CA VAL A 39 -3.15 -12.67 8.99
C VAL A 39 -2.79 -13.78 9.96
N LYS A 40 -3.76 -14.16 10.78
CA LYS A 40 -3.63 -15.29 11.72
C LYS A 40 -3.91 -16.59 10.97
N PHE A 41 -2.93 -17.47 10.94
CA PHE A 41 -3.01 -18.81 10.37
C PHE A 41 -2.92 -19.86 11.47
N LEU A 42 -3.65 -20.95 11.30
CA LEU A 42 -3.56 -22.11 12.16
C LEU A 42 -2.54 -23.09 11.57
N THR A 43 -1.54 -23.46 12.35
CA THR A 43 -0.57 -24.50 11.98
C THR A 43 -1.15 -25.89 12.19
N GLN A 44 -0.56 -26.91 11.55
CA GLN A 44 -0.98 -28.31 11.72
C GLN A 44 -0.89 -28.79 13.17
N ASP A 45 0.01 -28.20 13.95
CA ASP A 45 0.20 -28.49 15.37
C ASP A 45 -0.82 -27.74 16.27
N GLY A 46 -1.82 -27.06 15.69
CA GLY A 46 -2.86 -26.34 16.41
C GLY A 46 -2.44 -24.97 16.98
N LYS A 47 -1.24 -24.48 16.65
CA LYS A 47 -0.75 -23.16 17.08
C LYS A 47 -1.18 -22.07 16.10
N LEU A 48 -1.59 -20.93 16.63
CA LEU A 48 -1.92 -19.74 15.84
C LEU A 48 -0.66 -18.91 15.58
N VAL A 49 -0.37 -18.61 14.32
CA VAL A 49 0.82 -17.87 13.89
C VAL A 49 0.40 -16.70 13.02
N GLU A 50 1.08 -15.57 13.15
CA GLU A 50 0.85 -14.38 12.32
C GLU A 50 1.79 -14.39 11.12
N ILE A 51 1.24 -14.34 9.91
CA ILE A 51 1.99 -14.36 8.65
C ILE A 51 1.75 -13.07 7.89
N ASP A 52 2.83 -12.53 7.36
CA ASP A 52 2.84 -11.37 6.46
C ASP A 52 2.19 -11.74 5.11
N MET A 53 1.11 -11.04 4.74
CA MET A 53 0.40 -11.27 3.48
C MET A 53 1.28 -11.06 2.24
N ASP A 54 2.28 -10.19 2.31
CA ASP A 54 3.12 -9.86 1.15
C ASP A 54 4.06 -11.01 0.77
N LYS A 55 4.22 -12.00 1.66
CA LYS A 55 5.01 -13.21 1.44
C LYS A 55 4.17 -14.39 0.95
N LEU A 56 2.84 -14.27 0.96
CA LEU A 56 1.94 -15.32 0.49
C LEU A 56 1.78 -15.24 -1.05
N PRO A 57 1.69 -16.40 -1.73
CA PRO A 57 1.40 -16.41 -3.15
C PRO A 57 0.04 -15.74 -3.41
N THR A 58 -0.02 -14.87 -4.41
CA THR A 58 -1.22 -14.07 -4.73
C THR A 58 -2.42 -14.93 -5.17
N THR A 59 -2.16 -16.17 -5.60
CA THR A 59 -3.18 -17.10 -6.03
C THR A 59 -3.73 -17.90 -4.85
N ALA A 60 -4.91 -17.51 -4.36
CA ALA A 60 -5.67 -18.32 -3.43
C ALA A 60 -6.22 -19.56 -4.17
N LYS A 61 -5.85 -20.76 -3.73
CA LYS A 61 -6.49 -22.01 -4.15
C LYS A 61 -7.58 -22.35 -3.15
N THR A 62 -8.83 -22.42 -3.62
CA THR A 62 -9.93 -22.92 -2.80
C THR A 62 -9.76 -24.42 -2.60
N ALA A 63 -9.84 -24.87 -1.35
CA ALA A 63 -9.82 -26.30 -1.04
C ALA A 63 -11.05 -26.99 -1.65
N THR A 64 -10.83 -28.10 -2.35
CA THR A 64 -11.92 -28.91 -2.91
C THR A 64 -12.51 -29.83 -1.84
N LYS A 65 -13.69 -30.41 -2.12
CA LYS A 65 -14.37 -31.32 -1.19
C LYS A 65 -13.51 -32.55 -0.90
N GLU A 66 -12.80 -33.03 -1.92
CA GLU A 66 -11.87 -34.16 -1.87
C GLU A 66 -10.68 -33.85 -0.96
N ASP A 67 -10.13 -32.63 -1.04
CA ASP A 67 -9.03 -32.17 -0.19
C ASP A 67 -9.44 -32.17 1.29
N VAL A 68 -10.64 -31.67 1.59
CA VAL A 68 -11.17 -31.65 2.97
C VAL A 68 -11.40 -33.08 3.49
N GLN A 69 -11.96 -33.96 2.67
CA GLN A 69 -12.19 -35.36 3.06
C GLN A 69 -10.88 -36.11 3.33
N ASN A 70 -9.84 -35.87 2.53
CA ASN A 70 -8.53 -36.48 2.71
C ASN A 70 -7.80 -35.92 3.95
N TRP A 71 -8.06 -34.66 4.31
CA TRP A 71 -7.51 -34.05 5.52
C TRP A 71 -8.10 -34.65 6.81
N VAL A 72 -9.41 -34.91 6.84
CA VAL A 72 -10.08 -35.47 8.03
C VAL A 72 -9.84 -36.97 8.22
N LYS A 73 -9.54 -37.71 7.15
CA LYS A 73 -9.33 -39.17 7.19
C LYS A 73 -7.90 -39.60 7.60
N LYS A 74 -7.00 -38.65 7.86
CA LYS A 74 -5.64 -38.90 8.32
C LYS A 74 -5.56 -38.83 9.84
#